data_AF-A0A2T6CZT1-F1
#
_entry.id   AF-A0A2T6CZT1-F1
#
_cell.length_a   1.000
_cell.length_b   1.000
_cell.length_c   1.000
_cell.angle_alpha   90.00
_cell.angle_beta   90.00
_cell.angle_gamma   90.00
#
_symmetry.space_group_name_H-M   'P 1'
#
loop_
_entity.id
_entity.type
_entity.pdbx_description
1 polymer ?
#
loop_
_entity_poly.entity_id
_entity_poly.type
_entity_poly.pdbx_seq_one_letter_code
_entity_poly.pdbx_strand_id
1 'polypeptide(L)'
;MSDDRESILSRVRGALAPLHERAPLPDYDSELAVMRKLIAGRDLAELFAERIKRVNGLAVTNAADLVAYLRKGGWLHGYCDPVLWPKLQPAFGPDFTVETTFDRKRVDDYAFGITRAAGAIAESGTIVLNDALTSSRLGALAPWVHVAVIERALIHPDLPTAVAALGTDPNVIWVTGPSRTADVEGILIEGVHGPGQQVALVV
;
A
#
# COMPACT_ATOMS: atom_id res chain seq x y z
N MET A 1 -9.98 30.83 -26.34
CA MET A 1 -10.39 30.15 -25.09
C MET A 1 -9.24 30.27 -24.13
N SER A 2 -9.28 31.24 -23.20
CA SER A 2 -8.26 31.27 -22.14
C SER A 2 -8.51 30.05 -21.27
N ASP A 3 -7.54 29.15 -21.27
CA ASP A 3 -7.53 27.87 -20.56
C ASP A 3 -7.93 28.10 -19.08
N ASP A 4 -9.05 27.49 -18.63
CA ASP A 4 -9.57 27.64 -17.27
C ASP A 4 -8.51 27.33 -16.21
N ARG A 5 -7.58 26.43 -16.55
CA ARG A 5 -6.39 26.13 -15.76
C ARG A 5 -5.55 27.38 -15.49
N GLU A 6 -5.29 28.21 -16.51
CA GLU A 6 -4.46 29.41 -16.37
C GLU A 6 -5.19 30.48 -15.54
N SER A 7 -6.51 30.60 -15.69
CA SER A 7 -7.34 31.46 -14.84
C SER A 7 -7.25 31.06 -13.36
N ILE A 8 -7.40 29.77 -13.05
CA ILE A 8 -7.28 29.24 -11.67
C ILE A 8 -5.86 29.45 -11.13
N LEU A 9 -4.84 29.04 -11.88
CA LEU A 9 -3.44 29.12 -11.42
C LEU A 9 -2.95 30.57 -11.30
N SER A 10 -3.45 31.51 -12.11
CA SER A 10 -3.14 32.94 -11.96
C SER A 10 -3.72 33.51 -10.66
N ARG A 11 -4.95 33.12 -10.27
CA ARG A 11 -5.56 33.52 -8.99
C ARG A 11 -4.79 32.96 -7.80
N VAL A 12 -4.37 31.69 -7.86
CA VAL A 12 -3.52 31.09 -6.81
C VAL A 12 -2.19 31.82 -6.70
N ARG A 13 -1.50 32.06 -7.84
CA ARG A 13 -0.24 32.83 -7.85
C ARG A 13 -0.43 34.25 -7.32
N GLY A 14 -1.50 34.93 -7.70
CA GLY A 14 -1.84 36.28 -7.21
C GLY A 14 -2.13 36.33 -5.71
N ALA A 15 -2.79 35.31 -5.16
CA ALA A 15 -3.03 35.19 -3.72
C ALA A 15 -1.74 34.88 -2.93
N LEU A 16 -0.79 34.16 -3.54
CA LEU A 16 0.50 33.83 -2.94
C LEU A 16 1.56 34.92 -3.12
N ALA A 17 1.43 35.81 -4.12
CA ALA A 17 2.42 36.85 -4.42
C ALA A 17 2.73 37.82 -3.25
N PRO A 18 1.77 38.21 -2.38
CA PRO A 18 2.07 39.03 -1.21
C PRO A 18 2.82 38.31 -0.08
N LEU A 19 2.82 36.96 -0.10
CA LEU A 19 3.47 36.12 0.92
C LEU A 19 4.94 35.93 0.55
N HIS A 20 5.76 36.93 0.86
CA HIS A 20 7.20 36.94 0.59
C HIS A 20 7.96 35.92 1.45
N GLU A 21 7.46 35.64 2.66
CA GLU A 21 7.98 34.62 3.56
C GLU A 21 6.85 33.68 3.95
N ARG A 22 7.08 32.37 3.78
CA ARG A 22 6.19 31.36 4.35
C ARG A 22 6.48 31.30 5.85
N ALA A 23 5.42 31.22 6.66
CA ALA A 23 5.60 30.88 8.06
C ALA A 23 6.45 29.59 8.16
N PRO A 24 7.45 29.56 9.05
CA PRO A 24 8.23 28.35 9.26
C PRO A 24 7.27 27.22 9.62
N LEU A 25 7.60 26.00 9.17
CA LEU A 25 6.88 24.83 9.63
C LEU A 25 7.00 24.75 11.17
N PRO A 26 5.94 24.31 11.87
CA PRO A 26 6.04 24.05 13.30
C PRO A 26 7.21 23.10 13.56
N ASP A 27 8.04 23.44 14.55
CA ASP A 27 9.02 22.50 15.07
C ASP A 27 8.29 21.45 15.91
N TYR A 28 8.63 20.18 15.71
CA TYR A 28 8.07 19.07 16.47
C TYR A 28 9.13 18.02 16.72
N ASP A 29 9.10 17.46 17.93
CA ASP A 29 9.94 16.32 18.26
C ASP A 29 9.40 15.06 17.58
N SER A 30 10.18 14.49 16.66
CA SER A 30 9.81 13.27 15.93
C SER A 30 9.65 12.06 16.85
N GLU A 31 10.26 12.09 18.04
CA GLU A 31 10.13 11.03 19.05
C GLU A 31 8.70 10.90 19.58
N LEU A 32 7.86 11.94 19.48
CA LEU A 32 6.46 11.90 19.88
C LEU A 32 5.65 10.86 19.10
N ALA A 33 6.06 10.57 17.86
CA ALA A 33 5.34 9.67 16.95
C ALA A 33 5.87 8.24 16.95
N VAL A 34 6.84 7.88 17.81
CA VAL A 34 7.56 6.60 17.72
C VAL A 34 7.45 5.75 18.98
N MET A 35 7.17 4.45 18.80
CA MET A 35 7.08 3.46 19.87
C MET A 35 8.43 2.80 20.15
N ARG A 36 9.44 3.57 20.61
CA ARG A 36 10.82 3.08 20.84
C ARG A 36 10.91 1.78 21.65
N LYS A 37 10.10 1.66 22.71
CA LYS A 37 10.05 0.46 23.56
C LYS A 37 9.54 -0.78 22.80
N LEU A 38 8.63 -0.60 21.85
CA LEU A 38 8.11 -1.68 21.02
C LEU A 38 9.16 -2.18 20.03
N ILE A 39 9.95 -1.27 19.47
CA ILE A 39 10.94 -1.55 18.41
C ILE A 39 12.24 -2.13 18.97
N ALA A 40 12.67 -1.70 20.16
CA ALA A 40 13.98 -1.99 20.71
C ALA A 40 14.32 -3.51 20.72
N GLY A 41 15.39 -3.89 20.03
CA GLY A 41 15.92 -5.26 19.99
C GLY A 41 15.08 -6.26 19.20
N ARG A 42 14.07 -5.79 18.45
CA ARG A 42 13.18 -6.66 17.65
C ARG A 42 13.68 -6.76 16.21
N ASP A 43 13.45 -7.92 15.60
CA ASP A 43 13.48 -8.02 14.15
C ASP A 43 12.30 -7.27 13.53
N LEU A 44 12.56 -6.43 12.53
CA LEU A 44 11.53 -5.57 11.96
C LEU A 44 10.50 -6.35 11.14
N ALA A 45 10.90 -7.45 10.48
CA ALA A 45 9.96 -8.27 9.72
C ALA A 45 9.02 -9.04 10.64
N GLU A 46 9.55 -9.59 11.74
CA GLU A 46 8.73 -10.23 12.77
C GLU A 46 7.78 -9.24 13.44
N LEU A 47 8.27 -8.04 13.79
CA LEU A 47 7.44 -7.00 14.37
C LEU A 47 6.35 -6.57 13.37
N PHE A 48 6.70 -6.30 12.11
CA PHE A 48 5.73 -5.99 11.06
C PHE A 48 4.67 -7.08 10.93
N ALA A 49 5.06 -8.36 10.88
CA ALA A 49 4.13 -9.49 10.79
C ALA A 49 3.20 -9.59 12.00
N GLU A 50 3.65 -9.23 13.21
CA GLU A 50 2.81 -9.10 14.39
C GLU A 50 1.80 -7.95 14.22
N ARG A 51 2.28 -6.79 13.77
CA ARG A 51 1.52 -5.54 13.74
C ARG A 51 0.50 -5.50 12.61
N ILE A 52 0.82 -6.02 11.43
CA ILE A 52 -0.13 -6.11 10.31
C ILE A 52 -1.34 -6.99 10.68
N LYS A 53 -1.15 -8.05 11.49
CA LYS A 53 -2.24 -8.88 12.01
C LYS A 53 -3.18 -8.09 12.93
N ARG A 54 -2.65 -7.16 13.73
CA ARG A 54 -3.47 -6.30 14.62
C ARG A 54 -4.34 -5.31 13.85
N VAL A 55 -4.04 -5.07 12.58
CA VAL A 55 -4.85 -4.24 11.68
C VAL A 55 -5.61 -5.09 10.65
N ASN A 56 -5.81 -6.37 10.93
CA ASN A 56 -6.57 -7.33 10.12
C ASN A 56 -5.94 -7.69 8.77
N GLY A 57 -4.64 -7.42 8.58
CA GLY A 57 -3.89 -7.92 7.44
C GLY A 57 -3.23 -9.26 7.70
N LEU A 58 -2.67 -9.86 6.63
CA LEU A 58 -1.95 -11.12 6.67
C LEU A 58 -0.51 -10.90 6.21
N ALA A 59 0.46 -11.47 6.93
CA ALA A 59 1.83 -11.61 6.45
C ALA A 59 2.13 -13.07 6.11
N VAL A 60 2.70 -13.28 4.93
CA VAL A 60 3.26 -14.56 4.46
C VAL A 60 4.69 -14.34 3.99
N THR A 61 5.52 -15.38 4.03
CA THR A 61 6.97 -15.25 3.72
C THR A 61 7.39 -16.05 2.48
N ASN A 62 6.44 -16.71 1.82
CA ASN A 62 6.71 -17.50 0.62
C ASN A 62 5.46 -17.55 -0.28
N ALA A 63 5.69 -17.87 -1.55
CA ALA A 63 4.64 -17.93 -2.56
C ALA A 63 3.67 -19.11 -2.37
N ALA A 64 4.08 -20.21 -1.74
CA ALA A 64 3.21 -21.36 -1.52
C ALA A 64 2.08 -21.02 -0.53
N ASP A 65 2.39 -20.34 0.57
CA ASP A 65 1.41 -19.87 1.55
C ASP A 65 0.48 -18.82 0.95
N LEU A 66 1.01 -17.92 0.11
CA LEU A 66 0.20 -16.96 -0.63
C LEU A 66 -0.82 -17.68 -1.54
N VAL A 67 -0.37 -18.62 -2.36
CA VAL A 67 -1.23 -19.36 -3.29
C VAL A 67 -2.26 -20.20 -2.54
N ALA A 68 -1.87 -20.83 -1.43
CA ALA A 68 -2.79 -21.58 -0.58
C ALA A 68 -3.90 -20.66 0.00
N TYR A 69 -3.54 -19.46 0.43
CA TYR A 69 -4.49 -18.46 0.91
C TYR A 69 -5.45 -17.99 -0.20
N LEU A 70 -4.92 -17.65 -1.39
CA LEU A 70 -5.73 -17.24 -2.53
C LEU A 70 -6.73 -18.33 -2.95
N ARG A 71 -6.26 -19.58 -3.02
CA ARG A 71 -7.09 -20.74 -3.34
C ARG A 71 -8.18 -20.98 -2.30
N LYS A 72 -7.85 -20.86 -1.00
CA LYS A 72 -8.83 -21.01 0.09
C LYS A 72 -9.96 -20.00 -0.02
N GLY A 73 -9.67 -18.78 -0.49
CA GLY A 73 -10.69 -17.75 -0.73
C GLY A 73 -11.42 -17.86 -2.07
N GLY A 74 -11.03 -18.80 -2.94
CA GLY A 74 -11.61 -18.93 -4.29
C GLY A 74 -11.22 -17.81 -5.25
N TRP A 75 -10.21 -17.01 -4.92
CA TRP A 75 -9.74 -15.89 -5.75
C TRP A 75 -8.73 -16.40 -6.77
N LEU A 76 -9.23 -16.97 -7.87
CA LEU A 76 -8.42 -17.68 -8.86
C LEU A 76 -8.04 -16.83 -10.08
N HIS A 77 -8.72 -15.71 -10.32
CA HIS A 77 -8.42 -14.77 -11.40
C HIS A 77 -7.89 -13.45 -10.82
N GLY A 78 -6.73 -13.00 -11.27
CA GLY A 78 -6.15 -11.76 -10.77
C GLY A 78 -5.04 -11.18 -11.63
N TYR A 79 -4.55 -10.04 -11.16
CA TYR A 79 -3.44 -9.30 -11.76
C TYR A 79 -2.13 -9.56 -10.99
N CYS A 80 -1.01 -9.64 -11.69
CA CYS A 80 0.32 -9.63 -11.08
C CYS A 80 1.24 -8.65 -11.80
N ASP A 81 2.02 -7.89 -11.03
CA ASP A 81 3.09 -7.04 -11.57
C ASP A 81 4.00 -7.86 -12.50
N PRO A 82 4.24 -7.43 -13.76
CA PRO A 82 5.07 -8.16 -14.72
C PRO A 82 6.51 -8.39 -14.23
N VAL A 83 7.03 -7.55 -13.32
CA VAL A 83 8.36 -7.73 -12.73
C VAL A 83 8.36 -8.88 -11.71
N LEU A 84 7.25 -9.10 -11.02
CA LEU A 84 7.11 -10.15 -10.01
C LEU A 84 6.72 -11.50 -10.63
N TRP A 85 5.94 -11.48 -11.71
CA TRP A 85 5.33 -12.69 -12.26
C TRP A 85 6.32 -13.82 -12.56
N PRO A 86 7.48 -13.60 -13.21
CA PRO A 86 8.43 -14.69 -13.47
C PRO A 86 8.91 -15.44 -12.21
N LYS A 87 8.96 -14.76 -11.06
CA LYS A 87 9.37 -15.34 -9.78
C LYS A 87 8.23 -16.09 -9.08
N LEU A 88 7.00 -15.60 -9.23
CA LEU A 88 5.82 -16.15 -8.56
C LEU A 88 5.15 -17.27 -9.35
N GLN A 89 5.18 -17.21 -10.69
CA GLN A 89 4.54 -18.15 -11.59
C GLN A 89 4.73 -19.63 -11.23
N PRO A 90 5.94 -20.11 -10.83
CA PRO A 90 6.13 -21.52 -10.48
C PRO A 90 5.28 -22.02 -9.31
N ALA A 91 4.80 -21.13 -8.43
CA ALA A 91 3.94 -21.49 -7.31
C ALA A 91 2.45 -21.55 -7.69
N PHE A 92 2.04 -20.92 -8.80
CA PHE A 92 0.66 -20.86 -9.25
C PHE A 92 0.30 -22.11 -10.06
N GLY A 93 -0.84 -22.73 -9.71
CA GLY A 93 -1.36 -23.91 -10.39
C GLY A 93 -2.13 -23.57 -11.67
N PRO A 94 -2.52 -24.58 -12.47
CA PRO A 94 -3.30 -24.40 -13.71
C PRO A 94 -4.73 -23.90 -13.46
N ASP A 95 -5.19 -23.92 -12.21
CA ASP A 95 -6.48 -23.38 -11.76
C ASP A 95 -6.51 -21.85 -11.72
N PHE A 96 -5.35 -21.19 -11.76
CA PHE A 96 -5.25 -19.73 -11.71
C PHE A 96 -5.19 -19.09 -13.10
N THR A 97 -5.93 -18.00 -13.26
CA THR A 97 -5.78 -17.07 -14.38
C THR A 97 -5.05 -15.83 -13.87
N VAL A 98 -3.80 -15.63 -14.28
CA VAL A 98 -3.01 -14.45 -13.88
C VAL A 98 -2.65 -13.62 -15.08
N GLU A 99 -3.08 -12.36 -15.08
CA GLU A 99 -2.77 -11.39 -16.12
C GLU A 99 -1.69 -10.43 -15.64
N THR A 100 -0.73 -10.08 -16.50
CA THR A 100 0.32 -9.09 -16.20
C THR A 100 0.01 -7.68 -16.73
N THR A 101 -1.15 -7.52 -17.35
CA THR A 101 -1.68 -6.23 -17.81
C THR A 101 -3.05 -6.06 -17.17
N PHE A 102 -3.26 -4.92 -16.49
CA PHE A 102 -4.53 -4.64 -15.82
C PHE A 102 -5.51 -3.97 -16.78
N ASP A 103 -6.61 -4.63 -17.13
CA ASP A 103 -7.65 -4.09 -18.00
C ASP A 103 -8.67 -3.25 -17.21
N ARG A 104 -8.61 -1.94 -17.39
CA ARG A 104 -9.50 -0.98 -16.70
C ARG A 104 -10.98 -1.10 -17.08
N LYS A 105 -11.32 -1.84 -18.14
CA LYS A 105 -12.71 -2.08 -18.55
C LYS A 105 -13.35 -3.29 -17.85
N ARG A 106 -12.52 -4.11 -17.20
CA ARG A 106 -12.91 -5.38 -16.57
C ARG A 106 -12.37 -5.47 -15.14
N VAL A 107 -12.43 -4.36 -14.41
CA VAL A 107 -11.89 -4.24 -13.05
C VAL A 107 -12.43 -5.34 -12.14
N ASP A 108 -13.72 -5.66 -12.28
CA ASP A 108 -14.42 -6.64 -11.45
C ASP A 108 -14.05 -8.10 -11.74
N ASP A 109 -13.35 -8.38 -12.86
CA ASP A 109 -12.84 -9.73 -13.16
C ASP A 109 -11.67 -10.10 -12.23
N TYR A 110 -10.93 -9.11 -11.74
CA TYR A 110 -9.72 -9.31 -10.94
C TYR A 110 -10.06 -9.47 -9.45
N ALA A 111 -10.11 -10.71 -8.97
CA ALA A 111 -10.34 -11.01 -7.56
C ALA A 111 -9.14 -10.68 -6.66
N PHE A 112 -7.93 -10.74 -7.21
CA PHE A 112 -6.71 -10.32 -6.52
C PHE A 112 -5.79 -9.46 -7.39
N GLY A 113 -4.95 -8.67 -6.76
CA GLY A 113 -3.85 -7.94 -7.39
C GLY A 113 -2.57 -8.06 -6.59
N ILE A 114 -1.48 -8.42 -7.26
CA ILE A 114 -0.15 -8.58 -6.66
C ILE A 114 0.75 -7.47 -7.19
N THR A 115 1.23 -6.60 -6.30
CA THR A 115 2.08 -5.46 -6.67
C THR A 115 3.32 -5.39 -5.80
N ARG A 116 4.35 -4.68 -6.27
CA ARG A 116 5.51 -4.33 -5.44
C ARG A 116 5.14 -3.20 -4.50
N ALA A 117 5.59 -3.29 -3.26
CA ALA A 117 5.54 -2.20 -2.30
C ALA A 117 6.87 -1.43 -2.28
N ALA A 118 6.79 -0.14 -1.96
CA ALA A 118 7.96 0.69 -1.69
C ALA A 118 8.61 0.39 -0.34
N GLY A 119 7.84 -0.19 0.58
CA GLY A 119 8.33 -0.63 1.88
C GLY A 119 7.21 -0.91 2.86
N ALA A 120 7.55 -0.96 4.14
CA ALA A 120 6.62 -1.11 5.24
C ALA A 120 7.09 -0.38 6.49
N ILE A 121 6.19 -0.14 7.44
CA ILE A 121 6.51 0.34 8.79
C ILE A 121 6.19 -0.78 9.79
N ALA A 122 7.22 -1.21 10.52
CA ALA A 122 7.12 -2.30 11.48
C ALA A 122 6.19 -1.98 12.65
N GLU A 123 6.34 -0.82 13.30
CA GLU A 123 5.58 -0.49 14.52
C GLU A 123 4.06 -0.33 14.29
N SER A 124 3.64 0.06 13.09
CA SER A 124 2.23 0.28 12.75
C SER A 124 1.63 -0.86 11.93
N GLY A 125 2.44 -1.76 11.37
CA GLY A 125 1.95 -2.79 10.45
C GLY A 125 1.47 -2.20 9.11
N THR A 126 2.03 -1.07 8.70
CA THR A 126 1.61 -0.32 7.51
C THR A 126 2.46 -0.72 6.30
N ILE A 127 1.83 -0.90 5.16
CA ILE A 127 2.50 -1.07 3.86
C ILE A 127 2.60 0.31 3.18
N VAL A 128 3.70 0.55 2.49
CA VAL A 128 3.94 1.77 1.71
C VAL A 128 3.95 1.42 0.22
N LEU A 129 3.06 2.06 -0.55
CA LEU A 129 3.03 1.97 -2.02
C LEU A 129 3.40 3.34 -2.60
N ASN A 130 4.06 3.35 -3.75
CA ASN A 130 4.36 4.55 -4.53
C ASN A 130 4.09 4.32 -6.03
N ASP A 131 4.10 5.39 -6.82
CA ASP A 131 3.90 5.27 -8.26
C ASP A 131 5.13 4.68 -8.98
N ALA A 132 6.35 4.85 -8.45
CA ALA A 132 7.56 4.31 -9.08
C ALA A 132 7.65 2.78 -9.09
N LEU A 133 7.22 2.09 -8.03
CA LEU A 133 7.31 0.63 -7.93
C LEU A 133 5.99 -0.08 -8.19
N THR A 134 4.85 0.53 -7.81
CA THR A 134 3.54 -0.10 -7.98
C THR A 134 3.13 -0.07 -9.44
N SER A 135 3.21 -1.20 -10.13
CA SER A 135 2.93 -1.32 -11.57
C SER A 135 1.53 -0.87 -11.99
N SER A 136 0.54 -1.01 -11.10
CA SER A 136 -0.82 -0.54 -11.32
C SER A 136 -1.48 -0.17 -9.99
N ARG A 137 -1.78 1.11 -9.80
CA ARG A 137 -2.54 1.57 -8.63
C ARG A 137 -3.94 0.93 -8.56
N LEU A 138 -4.58 0.70 -9.70
CA LEU A 138 -5.85 -0.02 -9.73
C LEU A 138 -5.68 -1.49 -9.37
N GLY A 139 -4.59 -2.13 -9.81
CA GLY A 139 -4.24 -3.49 -9.37
C GLY A 139 -4.01 -3.59 -7.87
N ALA A 140 -3.55 -2.51 -7.22
CA ALA A 140 -3.35 -2.49 -5.77
C ALA A 140 -4.62 -2.18 -4.96
N LEU A 141 -5.59 -1.45 -5.54
CA LEU A 141 -6.72 -0.89 -4.78
C LEU A 141 -8.08 -1.46 -5.14
N ALA A 142 -8.28 -1.92 -6.38
CA ALA A 142 -9.60 -2.33 -6.85
C ALA A 142 -9.94 -3.81 -6.56
N PRO A 143 -9.00 -4.78 -6.71
CA PRO A 143 -9.29 -6.16 -6.37
C PRO A 143 -9.65 -6.35 -4.89
N TRP A 144 -10.51 -7.33 -4.61
CA TRP A 144 -10.89 -7.67 -3.24
C TRP A 144 -9.68 -8.04 -2.37
N VAL A 145 -8.68 -8.72 -2.96
CA VAL A 145 -7.42 -9.06 -2.30
C VAL A 145 -6.27 -8.27 -2.91
N HIS A 146 -5.59 -7.48 -2.08
CA HIS A 146 -4.31 -6.89 -2.46
C HIS A 146 -3.15 -7.62 -1.79
N VAL A 147 -2.16 -8.01 -2.58
CA VAL A 147 -0.92 -8.62 -2.13
C VAL A 147 0.23 -7.66 -2.43
N ALA A 148 0.81 -7.10 -1.39
CA ALA A 148 2.00 -6.27 -1.48
C ALA A 148 3.24 -7.14 -1.28
N VAL A 149 4.13 -7.20 -2.28
CA VAL A 149 5.43 -7.86 -2.15
C VAL A 149 6.44 -6.85 -1.60
N ILE A 150 7.02 -7.18 -0.45
CA ILE A 150 7.87 -6.28 0.35
C ILE A 150 9.21 -6.95 0.55
N GLU A 151 10.29 -6.31 0.10
CA GLU A 151 11.64 -6.76 0.44
C GLU A 151 11.91 -6.48 1.91
N ARG A 152 12.49 -7.45 2.63
CA ARG A 152 12.78 -7.31 4.07
C ARG A 152 13.61 -6.07 4.40
N ALA A 153 14.52 -5.67 3.49
CA ALA A 153 15.37 -4.50 3.64
C ALA A 153 14.61 -3.16 3.57
N LEU A 154 13.38 -3.16 3.04
CA LEU A 154 12.50 -1.99 2.92
C LEU A 154 11.47 -1.93 4.06
N ILE A 155 11.64 -2.71 5.11
CA ILE A 155 10.84 -2.61 6.33
C ILE A 155 11.52 -1.61 7.26
N HIS A 156 10.91 -0.44 7.41
CA HIS A 156 11.35 0.63 8.30
C HIS A 156 10.84 0.39 9.72
N PRO A 157 11.59 0.83 10.75
CA PRO A 157 11.16 0.69 12.13
C PRO A 157 9.92 1.54 12.45
N ASP A 158 9.87 2.76 11.92
CA ASP A 158 8.92 3.80 12.31
C ASP A 158 8.54 4.75 11.16
N LEU A 159 7.53 5.59 11.41
CA LEU A 159 7.00 6.55 10.44
C LEU A 159 8.04 7.60 9.98
N PRO A 160 8.80 8.28 10.86
CA PRO A 160 9.81 9.25 10.42
C PRO A 160 10.86 8.63 9.48
N THR A 161 11.33 7.42 9.77
CA THR A 161 12.28 6.70 8.92
C THR A 161 11.69 6.37 7.55
N ALA A 162 10.44 5.92 7.51
CA ALA A 162 9.75 5.63 6.25
C ALA A 162 9.52 6.91 5.42
N VAL A 163 9.11 8.02 6.05
CA VAL A 163 8.92 9.31 5.37
C VAL A 163 10.23 9.82 4.76
N ALA A 164 11.34 9.69 5.49
CA ALA A 164 12.67 10.07 4.98
C ALA A 164 13.09 9.23 3.76
N ALA A 165 12.58 8.01 3.61
CA ALA A 165 12.90 7.10 2.52
C ALA A 165 12.02 7.29 1.26
N LEU A 166 10.96 8.10 1.30
CA LEU A 166 10.01 8.26 0.17
C LEU A 166 10.62 8.94 -1.07
N GLY A 167 11.75 9.63 -0.92
CA GLY A 167 12.40 10.33 -2.02
C GLY A 167 11.49 11.40 -2.64
N THR A 168 11.35 11.38 -3.97
CA THR A 168 10.63 12.40 -4.76
C THR A 168 9.39 11.83 -5.47
N ASP A 169 8.89 10.68 -5.04
CA ASP A 169 7.68 10.11 -5.63
C ASP A 169 6.49 11.09 -5.47
N PRO A 170 5.74 11.38 -6.55
CA PRO A 170 4.68 12.37 -6.50
C PRO A 170 3.46 11.90 -5.71
N ASN A 171 3.29 10.58 -5.53
CA ASN A 171 2.18 9.98 -4.81
C ASN A 171 2.67 8.79 -3.99
N VAL A 172 2.18 8.70 -2.75
CA VAL A 172 2.44 7.62 -1.82
C VAL A 172 1.13 7.21 -1.17
N ILE A 173 0.91 5.91 -1.03
CA ILE A 173 -0.28 5.34 -0.39
C ILE A 173 0.18 4.52 0.82
N TRP A 174 -0.38 4.83 1.97
CA TRP A 174 -0.11 4.13 3.22
C TRP A 174 -1.28 3.21 3.54
N VAL A 175 -1.04 1.90 3.59
CA VAL A 175 -2.07 0.87 3.75
C VAL A 175 -1.92 0.18 5.10
N THR A 176 -2.85 0.43 6.00
CA THR A 176 -2.84 -0.10 7.37
C THR A 176 -4.01 -1.07 7.56
N GLY A 177 -3.90 -2.23 6.91
CA GLY A 177 -4.94 -3.26 6.86
C GLY A 177 -5.95 -3.09 5.73
N PRO A 178 -7.00 -3.93 5.69
CA PRO A 178 -8.09 -3.83 4.72
C PRO A 178 -8.83 -2.50 4.78
N SER A 179 -9.47 -2.13 3.67
CA SER A 179 -10.37 -0.97 3.62
C SER A 179 -11.50 -1.15 4.61
N ARG A 180 -11.77 -0.12 5.40
CA ARG A 180 -12.84 -0.10 6.41
C ARG A 180 -13.51 1.25 6.43
N THR A 181 -14.84 1.26 6.39
CA THR A 181 -15.66 2.45 6.52
C THR A 181 -16.69 2.18 7.60
N ALA A 182 -16.86 3.10 8.54
CA ALA A 182 -18.00 3.09 9.44
C ALA A 182 -19.08 4.02 8.87
N ASP A 183 -20.34 3.58 8.88
CA ASP A 183 -21.44 4.49 8.60
C ASP A 183 -21.66 5.49 9.76
N VAL A 184 -22.63 6.39 9.59
CA VAL A 184 -22.98 7.38 10.61
C VAL A 184 -23.55 6.77 11.90
N GLU A 185 -23.98 5.51 11.85
CA GLU A 185 -24.50 4.74 12.98
C GLU A 185 -23.38 3.93 13.69
N GLY A 186 -22.15 3.98 13.18
CA GLY A 186 -20.99 3.29 13.73
C GLY A 186 -20.85 1.83 13.30
N ILE A 187 -21.61 1.39 12.28
CA ILE A 187 -21.52 0.04 11.75
C ILE A 187 -20.31 -0.05 10.83
N LEU A 188 -19.35 -0.90 11.21
CA LEU A 188 -18.13 -1.12 10.44
C LEU A 188 -18.41 -2.02 9.24
N ILE A 189 -18.07 -1.54 8.05
CA ILE A 189 -18.14 -2.26 6.78
C ILE A 189 -16.73 -2.37 6.20
N GLU A 190 -16.32 -3.59 5.87
CA GLU A 190 -15.00 -3.87 5.27
C GLU A 190 -15.10 -3.94 3.74
N GLY A 191 -14.05 -3.47 3.03
CA GLY A 191 -13.89 -3.65 1.58
C GLY A 191 -14.73 -2.76 0.67
N VAL A 192 -15.25 -1.62 1.16
CA VAL A 192 -16.11 -0.71 0.36
C VAL A 192 -15.31 0.18 -0.60
N HIS A 193 -14.17 0.72 -0.14
CA HIS A 193 -13.39 1.72 -0.89
C HIS A 193 -12.00 1.22 -1.30
N GLY A 194 -11.75 -0.07 -1.13
CA GLY A 194 -10.47 -0.71 -1.40
C GLY A 194 -10.50 -2.19 -1.04
N PRO A 195 -9.34 -2.86 -0.97
CA PRO A 195 -9.27 -4.29 -0.75
C PRO A 195 -9.94 -4.70 0.56
N GLY A 196 -10.77 -5.73 0.50
CA GLY A 196 -11.34 -6.40 1.68
C GLY A 196 -10.34 -7.31 2.37
N GLN A 197 -9.25 -7.72 1.71
CA GLN A 197 -8.13 -8.44 2.30
C GLN A 197 -6.81 -7.77 1.91
N GLN A 198 -5.95 -7.53 2.90
CA GLN A 198 -4.61 -6.99 2.70
C GLN A 198 -3.55 -8.01 3.11
N VAL A 199 -2.76 -8.45 2.14
CA VAL A 199 -1.68 -9.43 2.32
C VAL A 199 -0.33 -8.76 2.07
N ALA A 200 0.64 -9.06 2.91
CA ALA A 200 2.05 -8.75 2.72
C ALA A 200 2.80 -10.06 2.44
N LEU A 201 3.43 -10.16 1.27
CA LEU A 201 4.40 -11.20 0.97
C LEU A 201 5.80 -10.62 1.22
N VAL A 202 6.41 -10.99 2.36
CA VAL A 202 7.75 -10.54 2.72
C VAL A 202 8.78 -11.47 2.10
N VAL A 203 9.70 -10.91 1.30
CA VAL A 203 10.74 -11.63 0.54
C VAL A 203 12.16 -11.17 0.88
#